data_AF-R9L1F4-F1
#
_entry.id   AF-R9L1F4-F1
#
_cell.length_a   1.000
_cell.length_b   1.000
_cell.length_c   1.000
_cell.angle_alpha   90.00
_cell.angle_beta   90.00
_cell.angle_gamma   90.00
#
_symmetry.space_group_name_H-M   'P 1'
#
loop_
_entity.id
_entity.type
_entity.pdbx_description
1 polymer ?
#
loop_
_entity_poly.entity_id
_entity_poly.type
_entity_poly.pdbx_seq_one_letter_code
_entity_poly.pdbx_strand_id
1 'polypeptide(L)'
;MDRFSQVFNEVPLAEVHDLAARRAEEGWRYVQILAVNTEEGIDLVYSYMKDGLLENDTVAAVGADDAVPSITDLFLEAFVCENEIHDLYGVAIENIAIDFGGMFYQLAEKAPMTVVSPEQLAAREKAKKIAAAKAAKEAAAQKEQAAPAAPATVAGPTEEEIQAKIAGLDPEKAAKVRAALEAKAKKAAAAAGKGE
;
A
#
# COMPACT_ATOMS: atom_id res chain seq x y z
N MET A 1 33.90 -11.57 35.50
CA MET A 1 33.21 -11.46 34.20
C MET A 1 33.12 -12.85 33.63
N ASP A 2 31.91 -13.36 33.43
CA ASP A 2 31.72 -14.51 32.56
C ASP A 2 32.19 -14.14 31.15
N ARG A 3 32.88 -15.08 30.50
CA ARG A 3 33.43 -14.88 29.16
C ARG A 3 32.27 -14.79 28.18
N PHE A 4 32.21 -13.71 27.40
CA PHE A 4 31.21 -13.56 26.35
C PHE A 4 31.23 -14.78 25.40
N SER A 5 30.04 -15.29 25.08
CA SER A 5 29.84 -16.33 24.08
C SER A 5 28.52 -16.13 23.37
N GLN A 6 28.39 -16.72 22.18
CA GLN A 6 27.15 -16.71 21.43
C GLN A 6 26.86 -18.06 20.81
N VAL A 7 25.58 -18.37 20.68
CA VAL A 7 25.07 -19.55 19.98
C VAL A 7 23.97 -19.13 19.00
N PHE A 8 23.73 -19.98 18.01
CA PHE A 8 22.70 -19.80 17.00
C PHE A 8 21.83 -21.05 16.98
N ASN A 9 20.52 -20.85 17.06
CA ASN A 9 19.53 -21.91 17.03
C ASN A 9 18.46 -21.57 15.99
N GLU A 10 17.61 -22.54 15.70
CA GLU A 10 16.40 -22.35 14.91
C GLU A 10 15.18 -22.39 15.85
N VAL A 11 14.16 -21.62 15.52
CA VAL A 11 12.88 -21.63 16.20
C VAL A 11 11.75 -21.58 15.16
N PRO A 12 10.74 -22.46 15.25
CA PRO A 12 9.56 -22.35 14.39
C PRO A 12 8.82 -21.04 14.62
N LEU A 13 8.25 -20.46 13.55
CA LEU A 13 7.44 -19.24 13.65
C LEU A 13 6.36 -19.34 14.74
N ALA A 14 5.69 -20.48 14.84
CA ALA A 14 4.63 -20.73 15.81
C ALA A 14 5.10 -20.71 17.28
N GLU A 15 6.41 -20.86 17.53
CA GLU A 15 6.99 -20.95 18.88
C GLU A 15 7.71 -19.65 19.30
N VAL A 16 7.74 -18.62 18.45
CA VAL A 16 8.53 -17.41 18.70
C VAL A 16 8.05 -16.63 19.93
N HIS A 17 6.73 -16.58 20.14
CA HIS A 17 6.15 -15.92 21.31
C HIS A 17 6.39 -16.74 22.59
N ASP A 18 6.19 -18.06 22.53
CA ASP A 18 6.48 -18.97 23.64
C ASP A 18 7.96 -18.94 24.05
N LEU A 19 8.87 -18.81 23.07
CA LEU A 19 10.28 -18.55 23.33
C LEU A 19 10.45 -17.24 24.10
N ALA A 20 9.89 -16.13 23.63
CA ALA A 20 9.98 -14.84 24.31
C ALA A 20 9.42 -14.92 25.75
N ALA A 21 8.30 -15.60 25.96
CA ALA A 21 7.70 -15.78 27.28
C ALA A 21 8.65 -16.50 28.24
N ARG A 22 9.23 -17.62 27.81
CA ARG A 22 10.24 -18.35 28.61
C ARG A 22 11.46 -17.47 28.91
N ARG A 23 11.94 -16.70 27.94
CA ARG A 23 13.07 -15.78 28.14
C ARG A 23 12.75 -14.70 29.16
N ALA A 24 11.56 -14.12 29.12
CA ALA A 24 11.10 -13.13 30.11
C ALA A 24 11.01 -13.73 31.52
N GLU A 25 10.40 -14.91 31.67
CA GLU A 25 10.28 -15.62 32.94
C GLU A 25 11.64 -16.00 33.54
N GLU A 26 12.58 -16.42 32.70
CA GLU A 26 13.94 -16.79 33.10
C GLU A 26 14.84 -15.55 33.34
N GLY A 27 14.36 -14.33 33.11
CA GLY A 27 15.11 -13.10 33.34
C GLY A 27 16.20 -12.81 32.31
N TRP A 28 16.02 -13.27 31.07
CA TRP A 28 16.88 -12.86 29.95
C TRP A 28 16.55 -11.42 29.54
N ARG A 29 17.58 -10.71 29.06
CA ARG A 29 17.41 -9.40 28.46
C ARG A 29 17.19 -9.55 26.96
N TYR A 30 16.10 -9.01 26.44
CA TYR A 30 15.94 -8.83 24.99
C TYR A 30 17.00 -7.88 24.44
N VAL A 31 17.58 -8.23 23.28
CA VAL A 31 18.63 -7.44 22.63
C VAL A 31 18.13 -6.79 21.36
N GLN A 32 17.58 -7.59 20.43
CA GLN A 32 17.07 -7.13 19.13
C GLN A 32 16.29 -8.25 18.42
N ILE A 33 15.56 -7.86 17.38
CA ILE A 33 15.15 -8.72 16.27
C ILE A 33 15.85 -8.17 15.04
N LEU A 34 16.57 -9.02 14.31
CA LEU A 34 17.22 -8.67 13.05
C LEU A 34 16.49 -9.36 11.89
N ALA A 35 16.03 -8.59 10.90
CA ALA A 35 15.53 -9.13 9.65
C ALA A 35 16.64 -9.29 8.61
N VAL A 36 16.71 -10.47 8.00
CA VAL A 36 17.64 -10.80 6.92
C VAL A 36 16.84 -11.18 5.69
N ASN A 37 17.03 -10.43 4.60
CA ASN A 37 16.37 -10.73 3.33
C ASN A 37 17.12 -11.86 2.61
N THR A 38 16.45 -12.97 2.35
CA THR A 38 17.00 -14.16 1.68
C THR A 38 16.24 -14.45 0.38
N GLU A 39 16.67 -15.47 -0.37
CA GLU A 39 15.94 -15.93 -1.56
C GLU A 39 14.63 -16.67 -1.20
N GLU A 40 14.56 -17.27 -0.01
CA GLU A 40 13.44 -18.10 0.44
C GLU A 40 12.40 -17.31 1.24
N GLY A 41 12.77 -16.15 1.79
CA GLY A 41 11.89 -15.28 2.56
C GLY A 41 12.68 -14.29 3.42
N ILE A 42 12.07 -13.83 4.51
CA ILE A 42 12.75 -13.00 5.51
C ILE A 42 13.08 -13.85 6.72
N ASP A 43 14.36 -13.98 7.07
CA ASP A 43 14.73 -14.59 8.34
C ASP A 43 14.64 -13.54 9.44
N LEU A 44 14.07 -13.92 10.60
CA LEU A 44 14.02 -13.08 11.80
C LEU A 44 14.88 -13.70 12.89
N VAL A 45 15.93 -13.01 13.29
CA VAL A 45 16.86 -13.47 14.33
C VAL A 45 16.55 -12.76 15.63
N TYR A 46 15.99 -13.49 16.59
CA TYR A 46 15.67 -13.01 17.92
C TYR A 46 16.88 -13.20 18.83
N SER A 47 17.40 -12.11 19.39
CA SER A 47 18.60 -12.14 20.23
C SER A 47 18.26 -11.86 21.69
N TYR A 48 18.65 -12.77 22.59
CA TYR A 48 18.49 -12.62 24.04
C TYR A 48 19.83 -12.81 24.75
N MET A 49 20.08 -12.02 25.79
CA MET A 49 21.35 -12.05 26.53
C MET A 49 21.13 -12.29 28.03
N LYS A 50 21.91 -13.22 28.58
CA LYS A 50 21.95 -13.52 30.02
C LYS A 50 23.32 -14.07 30.41
N ASP A 51 23.88 -13.61 31.52
CA ASP A 51 25.14 -14.13 32.11
C ASP A 51 26.32 -14.28 31.12
N GLY A 52 26.44 -13.33 30.18
CA GLY A 52 27.50 -13.33 29.16
C GLY A 52 27.26 -14.26 27.96
N LEU A 53 26.13 -14.96 27.90
CA LEU A 53 25.68 -15.72 26.75
C LEU A 53 24.66 -14.91 25.93
N LEU A 54 24.89 -14.82 24.62
CA LEU A 54 23.97 -14.29 23.62
C LEU A 54 23.38 -15.45 22.81
N GLU A 55 22.11 -15.75 23.00
CA GLU A 55 21.38 -16.71 22.16
C GLU A 55 20.70 -15.97 21.02
N ASN A 56 20.82 -16.53 19.81
CA ASN A 56 20.24 -16.01 18.59
C ASN A 56 19.36 -17.11 17.99
N ASP A 57 18.05 -16.94 18.11
CA ASP A 57 17.06 -17.91 17.66
C ASP A 57 16.44 -17.41 16.34
N THR A 58 16.65 -18.15 15.25
CA THR A 58 16.22 -17.76 13.91
C THR A 58 14.88 -18.39 13.55
N VAL A 59 13.90 -17.55 13.20
CA VAL A 59 12.73 -17.95 12.40
C VAL A 59 13.11 -17.79 10.94
N ALA A 60 13.20 -18.89 10.20
CA ALA A 60 13.63 -18.87 8.80
C ALA A 60 12.46 -18.65 7.83
N ALA A 61 12.76 -18.00 6.70
CA ALA A 61 11.91 -17.91 5.52
C ALA A 61 10.47 -17.42 5.77
N VAL A 62 10.30 -16.38 6.60
CA VAL A 62 8.99 -15.72 6.79
C VAL A 62 8.51 -15.16 5.46
N GLY A 63 7.35 -15.64 5.01
CA GLY A 63 6.72 -15.31 3.75
C GLY A 63 5.67 -14.20 3.86
N ALA A 64 5.09 -13.84 2.72
CA ALA A 64 4.08 -12.78 2.65
C ALA A 64 2.72 -13.16 3.26
N ASP A 65 2.44 -14.46 3.42
CA ASP A 65 1.20 -14.99 3.99
C ASP A 65 1.35 -15.31 5.49
N ASP A 66 2.55 -15.19 6.04
CA ASP A 66 2.83 -15.44 7.44
C ASP A 66 2.49 -14.21 8.29
N ALA A 67 2.01 -14.47 9.50
CA ALA A 67 1.75 -13.46 10.52
C ALA A 67 2.62 -13.75 11.74
N VAL A 68 3.57 -12.86 12.02
CA VAL A 68 4.49 -13.00 13.15
C VAL A 68 3.81 -12.42 14.40
N PRO A 69 3.68 -13.17 15.51
CA PRO A 69 3.17 -12.58 16.74
C PRO A 69 4.23 -11.63 17.33
N SER A 70 3.81 -10.41 17.65
CA SER A 70 4.62 -9.44 18.38
C SER A 70 4.98 -9.97 19.76
N ILE A 71 6.18 -9.64 20.24
CA ILE A 71 6.65 -9.95 21.61
C ILE A 71 6.54 -8.74 22.55
N THR A 72 5.90 -7.65 22.11
CA THR A 72 5.88 -6.37 22.86
C THR A 72 5.01 -6.37 24.11
N ASP A 73 4.17 -7.39 24.30
CA ASP A 73 3.50 -7.66 25.57
C ASP A 73 4.49 -8.13 26.66
N LEU A 74 5.62 -8.71 26.26
CA LEU A 74 6.67 -9.22 27.14
C LEU A 74 7.90 -8.30 27.18
N PHE A 75 8.33 -7.82 26.02
CA PHE A 75 9.46 -6.93 25.82
C PHE A 75 9.02 -5.69 25.05
N LEU A 76 8.48 -4.71 25.77
CA LEU A 76 7.90 -3.52 25.16
C LEU A 76 8.87 -2.85 24.17
N GLU A 77 10.16 -2.81 24.47
CA GLU A 77 11.21 -2.22 23.63
C GLU A 77 11.34 -2.84 22.23
N ALA A 78 10.80 -4.05 21.99
CA ALA A 78 10.79 -4.67 20.68
C ALA A 78 9.97 -3.90 19.63
N PHE A 79 9.06 -3.00 20.07
CA PHE A 79 8.17 -2.26 19.16
C PHE A 79 8.94 -1.48 18.09
N VAL A 80 10.14 -0.97 18.41
CA VAL A 80 10.99 -0.25 17.46
C VAL A 80 11.42 -1.17 16.32
N CYS A 81 11.96 -2.34 16.66
CA CYS A 81 12.43 -3.31 15.67
C CYS A 81 11.27 -3.89 14.88
N GLU A 82 10.16 -4.24 15.53
CA GLU A 82 8.99 -4.82 14.86
C GLU A 82 8.37 -3.86 13.84
N ASN A 83 8.19 -2.59 14.21
CA ASN A 83 7.71 -1.58 13.26
C ASN A 83 8.72 -1.33 12.12
N GLU A 84 10.02 -1.28 12.41
CA GLU A 84 11.06 -1.17 11.38
C GLU A 84 10.99 -2.34 10.39
N ILE A 85 10.86 -3.58 10.88
CA ILE A 85 10.80 -4.79 10.08
C ILE A 85 9.53 -4.79 9.22
N HIS A 86 8.39 -4.41 9.81
CA HIS A 86 7.13 -4.26 9.07
C HIS A 86 7.28 -3.26 7.90
N ASP A 87 7.88 -2.09 8.14
CA ASP A 87 8.01 -1.04 7.14
C ASP A 87 9.06 -1.38 6.06
N LEU A 88 10.25 -1.79 6.48
CA LEU A 88 11.41 -1.98 5.61
C LEU A 88 11.38 -3.30 4.84
N TYR A 89 10.82 -4.35 5.43
CA TYR A 89 10.80 -5.70 4.86
C TYR A 89 9.39 -6.17 4.50
N GLY A 90 8.34 -5.48 4.95
CA GLY A 90 6.96 -5.85 4.61
C GLY A 90 6.46 -7.11 5.31
N VAL A 91 7.14 -7.55 6.38
CA VAL A 91 6.71 -8.68 7.21
C VAL A 91 5.48 -8.27 8.01
N ALA A 92 4.43 -9.09 8.00
CA ALA A 92 3.26 -8.85 8.83
C ALA A 92 3.57 -9.26 10.28
N ILE A 93 3.47 -8.29 11.20
CA ILE A 93 3.63 -8.53 12.63
C ILE A 93 2.32 -8.10 13.32
N GLU A 94 1.73 -9.01 14.07
CA GLU A 94 0.42 -8.81 14.71
C GLU A 94 0.57 -8.48 16.20
N ASN A 95 -0.35 -7.67 16.71
CA ASN A 95 -0.47 -7.32 18.13
C ASN A 95 0.70 -6.50 18.70
N ILE A 96 1.32 -5.64 17.89
CA ILE A 96 2.33 -4.69 18.38
C ILE A 96 1.66 -3.71 19.37
N ALA A 97 2.19 -3.59 20.58
CA ALA A 97 1.65 -2.74 21.63
C ALA A 97 1.67 -1.24 21.27
N ILE A 98 2.71 -0.80 20.56
CA ILE A 98 2.85 0.55 20.00
C ILE A 98 3.02 0.40 18.49
N ASP A 99 1.89 0.27 17.79
CA ASP A 99 1.84 0.07 16.34
C ASP A 99 1.71 1.39 15.58
N PHE A 100 2.61 1.61 14.62
CA PHE A 100 2.55 2.76 13.70
C PHE A 100 1.82 2.43 12.40
N GLY A 101 1.36 1.19 12.21
CA GLY A 101 0.49 0.79 11.10
C GLY A 101 1.14 0.98 9.73
N GLY A 102 2.45 0.76 9.61
CA GLY A 102 3.18 0.99 8.36
C GLY A 102 3.76 2.41 8.19
N MET A 103 3.72 3.23 9.25
CA MET A 103 4.11 4.65 9.22
C MET A 103 5.25 4.98 10.19
N PHE A 104 6.03 3.98 10.60
CA PHE A 104 7.19 4.21 11.45
C PHE A 104 8.29 4.96 10.69
N TYR A 105 8.43 4.65 9.39
CA TYR A 105 9.21 5.42 8.44
C TYR A 105 8.35 6.06 7.34
N GLN A 106 8.80 7.22 6.86
CA GLN A 106 8.27 7.80 5.62
C GLN A 106 9.00 7.20 4.42
N LEU A 107 8.50 6.07 3.94
CA LEU A 107 9.13 5.34 2.84
C LEU A 107 8.62 5.83 1.47
N ALA A 108 9.54 5.96 0.52
CA ALA A 108 9.20 6.25 -0.88
C ALA A 108 8.63 5.02 -1.61
N GLU A 109 8.97 3.82 -1.14
CA GLU A 109 8.55 2.55 -1.73
C GLU A 109 8.21 1.53 -0.65
N LYS A 110 7.27 0.61 -0.92
CA LYS A 110 6.95 -0.49 -0.01
C LYS A 110 8.11 -1.48 0.09
N ALA A 111 8.45 -1.90 1.32
CA ALA A 111 9.43 -2.94 1.61
C ALA A 111 10.76 -2.75 0.82
N PRO A 112 11.47 -1.62 1.01
CA PRO A 112 12.65 -1.28 0.23
C PRO A 112 13.81 -2.28 0.40
N MET A 113 13.88 -3.01 1.53
CA MET A 113 14.99 -3.93 1.84
C MET A 113 14.83 -5.32 1.21
N THR A 114 13.77 -5.58 0.43
CA THR A 114 13.46 -6.91 -0.13
C THR A 114 13.93 -7.13 -1.56
N VAL A 115 14.68 -6.20 -2.15
CA VAL A 115 15.19 -6.34 -3.52
C VAL A 115 16.62 -6.89 -3.48
N VAL A 116 16.77 -8.17 -3.85
CA VAL A 116 18.07 -8.89 -3.86
C VAL A 116 18.75 -8.79 -5.22
N SER A 117 18.00 -8.72 -6.33
CA SER A 117 18.57 -8.76 -7.69
C SER A 117 18.00 -7.71 -8.67
N PRO A 118 18.73 -7.38 -9.76
CA PRO A 118 18.22 -6.54 -10.84
C PRO A 118 16.93 -7.06 -11.49
N GLU A 119 16.78 -8.39 -11.59
CA GLU A 119 15.60 -9.04 -12.13
C GLU A 119 14.38 -8.81 -11.22
N GLN A 120 14.55 -8.94 -9.90
CA GLN A 120 13.50 -8.63 -8.93
C GLN A 120 13.10 -7.15 -8.98
N LEU A 121 14.08 -6.24 -9.14
CA LEU A 121 13.81 -4.82 -9.32
C LEU A 121 12.98 -4.57 -10.59
N ALA A 122 13.39 -5.14 -11.73
CA ALA A 122 12.69 -5.00 -13.00
C ALA A 122 11.26 -5.58 -12.94
N ALA A 123 11.08 -6.71 -12.27
CA ALA A 123 9.76 -7.30 -12.02
C ALA A 123 8.87 -6.36 -11.19
N ARG A 124 9.42 -5.75 -10.12
CA ARG A 124 8.71 -4.78 -9.28
C ARG A 124 8.31 -3.53 -10.05
N GLU A 125 9.20 -2.97 -10.86
CA GLU A 125 8.89 -1.82 -11.71
C GLU A 125 7.81 -2.15 -12.75
N LYS A 126 7.87 -3.33 -13.37
CA LYS A 126 6.84 -3.79 -14.30
C LYS A 126 5.48 -3.93 -13.61
N ALA A 127 5.45 -4.52 -12.41
CA ALA A 127 4.23 -4.64 -11.61
C ALA A 127 3.65 -3.26 -11.25
N LYS A 128 4.49 -2.30 -10.82
CA LYS A 128 4.08 -0.92 -10.55
C LYS A 128 3.44 -0.26 -11.77
N LYS A 129 4.03 -0.41 -12.97
CA LYS A 129 3.47 0.14 -14.22
C LYS A 129 2.11 -0.47 -14.58
N ILE A 130 1.96 -1.79 -14.41
CA ILE A 130 0.70 -2.49 -14.65
C ILE A 130 -0.38 -2.02 -13.66
N ALA A 131 -0.04 -1.92 -12.37
CA ALA A 131 -0.96 -1.45 -11.34
C ALA A 131 -1.41 0.00 -11.59
N ALA A 132 -0.48 0.90 -11.94
CA ALA A 132 -0.80 2.29 -12.28
C ALA A 132 -1.72 2.39 -13.51
N ALA A 133 -1.48 1.59 -14.54
CA ALA A 133 -2.34 1.54 -15.72
C ALA A 133 -3.75 1.02 -15.38
N LYS A 134 -3.86 0.01 -14.50
CA LYS A 134 -5.15 -0.51 -14.02
C LYS A 134 -5.89 0.54 -13.20
N ALA A 135 -5.24 1.17 -12.22
CA ALA A 135 -5.81 2.22 -11.39
C ALA A 135 -6.28 3.42 -12.23
N ALA A 136 -5.53 3.82 -13.26
CA ALA A 136 -5.93 4.89 -14.17
C ALA A 136 -7.20 4.53 -14.97
N LYS A 137 -7.33 3.28 -15.43
CA LYS A 137 -8.53 2.80 -16.11
C LYS A 137 -9.74 2.73 -15.17
N GLU A 138 -9.55 2.26 -13.95
CA GLU A 138 -10.62 2.21 -12.93
C GLU A 138 -11.08 3.61 -12.54
N ALA A 139 -10.15 4.55 -12.35
CA ALA A 139 -10.49 5.96 -12.10
C ALA A 139 -11.22 6.62 -13.27
N ALA A 140 -10.89 6.27 -14.52
CA ALA A 140 -11.62 6.73 -15.70
C ALA A 140 -13.05 6.16 -15.75
N ALA A 141 -13.22 4.86 -15.46
CA ALA A 141 -14.52 4.21 -15.43
C ALA A 141 -15.43 4.74 -14.30
N GLN A 142 -14.85 5.03 -13.13
CA GLN A 142 -15.59 5.64 -12.01
C GLN A 142 -15.99 7.08 -12.31
N LYS A 143 -15.18 7.86 -13.04
CA LYS A 143 -15.56 9.20 -13.52
C LYS A 143 -16.68 9.16 -14.55
N GLU A 144 -16.77 8.11 -15.36
CA GLU A 144 -17.87 7.88 -16.29
C GLU A 144 -19.17 7.47 -15.57
N GLN A 145 -19.08 6.76 -14.44
CA GLN A 145 -20.23 6.34 -13.63
C GLN A 145 -20.68 7.38 -12.58
N ALA A 146 -19.80 8.28 -12.15
CA ALA A 146 -20.12 9.38 -11.23
C ALA A 146 -20.64 10.64 -11.96
N ALA A 147 -20.76 10.61 -13.29
CA ALA A 147 -21.53 11.60 -14.02
C ALA A 147 -23.00 11.52 -13.52
N PRO A 148 -23.56 12.59 -12.94
CA PRO A 148 -24.86 12.50 -12.30
C PRO A 148 -25.91 12.07 -13.32
N ALA A 149 -26.63 11.00 -13.00
CA ALA A 149 -27.94 10.74 -13.57
C ALA A 149 -28.85 11.89 -13.11
N ALA A 150 -28.90 12.96 -13.91
CA ALA A 150 -29.89 14.00 -13.75
C ALA A 150 -31.28 13.33 -13.72
N PRO A 151 -32.14 13.64 -12.74
CA PRO A 151 -33.49 13.10 -12.74
C PRO A 151 -34.15 13.51 -14.06
N ALA A 152 -34.78 12.53 -14.72
CA ALA A 152 -35.51 12.73 -15.95
C ALA A 152 -36.71 13.65 -15.71
N THR A 153 -36.49 14.96 -15.70
CA THR A 153 -37.54 15.95 -15.93
C THR A 153 -37.59 16.23 -17.42
N VAL A 154 -38.75 15.94 -18.00
CA VAL A 154 -39.07 16.15 -19.40
C VAL A 154 -39.15 17.66 -19.67
N ALA A 155 -38.01 18.30 -19.89
CA ALA A 155 -37.87 19.60 -20.57
C ALA A 155 -36.41 19.74 -21.01
N GLY A 156 -36.18 20.09 -22.27
CA GLY A 156 -34.82 20.26 -22.80
C GLY A 156 -34.01 21.34 -22.06
N PRO A 157 -32.67 21.35 -22.20
CA PRO A 157 -31.80 22.32 -21.53
C PRO A 157 -32.18 23.75 -21.92
N THR A 158 -32.21 24.65 -20.95
CA THR A 158 -32.59 26.06 -21.17
C THR A 158 -31.46 26.82 -21.85
N GLU A 159 -31.80 27.91 -22.55
CA GLU A 159 -30.85 28.77 -23.30
C GLU A 159 -29.68 29.24 -22.39
N GLU A 160 -29.97 29.47 -21.11
CA GLU A 160 -29.00 29.91 -20.09
C GLU A 160 -27.95 28.84 -19.76
N GLU A 161 -28.33 27.56 -19.73
CA GLU A 161 -27.40 26.44 -19.49
C GLU A 161 -26.47 26.19 -20.68
N ILE A 162 -26.95 26.46 -21.89
CA ILE A 162 -26.15 26.37 -23.12
C ILE A 162 -25.11 27.50 -23.12
N GLN A 163 -25.50 28.70 -22.70
CA GLN A 163 -24.62 29.86 -22.66
C GLN A 163 -23.55 29.76 -21.56
N ALA A 164 -23.90 29.24 -20.38
CA ALA A 164 -22.96 28.96 -19.30
C ALA A 164 -21.91 27.92 -19.70
N LYS A 165 -22.31 26.88 -20.44
CA LYS A 165 -21.37 25.87 -20.96
C LYS A 165 -20.44 26.45 -22.02
N ILE A 166 -20.92 27.31 -22.91
CA ILE A 166 -20.08 27.98 -23.93
C ILE A 166 -19.05 28.92 -23.30
N ALA A 167 -19.38 29.57 -22.17
CA ALA A 167 -18.46 30.47 -21.47
C ALA A 167 -17.28 29.76 -20.80
N GLY A 168 -17.44 28.47 -20.44
CA GLY A 168 -16.38 27.65 -19.85
C GLY A 168 -15.48 26.91 -20.86
N LEU A 169 -15.72 27.08 -22.18
CA LEU A 169 -14.93 26.43 -23.22
C LEU A 169 -13.87 27.36 -23.81
N ASP A 170 -12.74 26.75 -24.16
CA ASP A 170 -11.67 27.36 -24.95
C ASP A 170 -12.23 28.03 -26.23
N PRO A 171 -11.82 29.25 -26.60
CA PRO A 171 -12.42 30.05 -27.69
C PRO A 171 -12.58 29.30 -29.02
N GLU A 172 -11.66 28.40 -29.36
CA GLU A 172 -11.73 27.60 -30.59
C GLU A 172 -12.88 26.57 -30.55
N LYS A 173 -13.12 25.97 -29.38
CA LYS A 173 -14.18 24.99 -29.17
C LYS A 173 -15.54 25.66 -29.01
N ALA A 174 -15.59 26.82 -28.37
CA ALA A 174 -16.79 27.65 -28.25
C ALA A 174 -17.33 28.07 -29.62
N ALA A 175 -16.45 28.47 -30.56
CA ALA A 175 -16.83 28.83 -31.93
C ALA A 175 -17.43 27.63 -32.68
N LYS A 176 -16.85 26.44 -32.52
CA LYS A 176 -17.33 25.21 -33.18
C LYS A 176 -18.71 24.77 -32.67
N VAL A 177 -18.96 24.92 -31.37
CA VAL A 177 -20.26 24.60 -30.76
C VAL A 177 -21.33 25.58 -31.22
N ARG A 178 -21.03 26.89 -31.26
CA ARG A 178 -21.98 27.91 -31.79
C ARG A 178 -22.34 27.65 -33.25
N ALA A 179 -21.36 27.35 -34.09
CA ALA A 179 -21.59 27.03 -35.50
C ALA A 179 -22.45 25.76 -35.69
N ALA A 180 -22.23 24.73 -34.86
CA ALA A 180 -23.02 23.50 -34.89
C ALA A 180 -24.47 23.72 -34.46
N LEU A 181 -24.71 24.60 -33.47
CA LEU A 181 -26.05 24.95 -33.00
C LEU A 181 -26.81 25.79 -34.03
N GLU A 182 -26.18 26.78 -34.66
CA GLU A 182 -26.79 27.54 -35.76
C GLU A 182 -27.11 26.65 -36.97
N ALA A 183 -26.22 25.71 -37.32
CA ALA A 183 -26.47 24.75 -38.38
C ALA A 183 -27.67 23.84 -38.05
N LYS A 184 -27.78 23.42 -36.79
CA LYS A 184 -28.90 22.59 -36.33
C LYS A 184 -30.22 23.37 -36.28
N ALA A 185 -30.19 24.64 -35.87
CA ALA A 185 -31.34 25.54 -35.91
C ALA A 185 -31.82 25.80 -37.34
N LYS A 186 -30.91 26.05 -38.29
CA LYS A 186 -31.24 26.17 -39.72
C LYS A 186 -31.84 24.89 -40.29
N LYS A 187 -31.34 23.72 -39.87
CA LYS A 187 -31.87 22.41 -40.31
C LYS A 187 -33.24 22.11 -39.71
N ALA A 188 -33.51 22.54 -38.47
CA ALA A 188 -34.83 22.44 -37.84
C ALA A 188 -35.85 23.40 -38.50
N ALA A 189 -35.45 24.65 -38.80
CA ALA A 189 -36.31 25.59 -39.52
C ALA A 189 -36.64 25.11 -40.94
N ALA A 190 -35.69 24.48 -41.64
CA ALA A 190 -35.92 23.87 -42.95
C ALA A 190 -36.83 22.62 -42.91
N ALA A 191 -36.85 21.90 -41.78
CA ALA A 191 -37.72 20.74 -41.59
C ALA A 191 -39.17 21.14 -41.24
N ALA A 192 -39.37 22.27 -40.56
CA ALA A 192 -40.70 22.80 -40.22
C ALA A 192 -41.45 23.41 -41.43
N GLY A 193 -40.79 23.66 -42.56
CA GLY A 193 -41.39 24.22 -43.78
C GLY A 193 -41.84 23.21 -44.84
N LYS A 194 -41.86 21.89 -44.54
CA LYS A 194 -42.19 20.82 -45.51
C LYS A 194 -43.34 19.90 -45.09
N GLY A 195 -44.29 20.42 -44.32
CA GLY A 195 -45.54 19.72 -44.01
C GLY A 195 -46.74 20.65 -44.19
N GLU A 196 -47.18 20.80 -45.43
CA GLU A 196 -48.56 21.17 -45.80
C GLU A 196 -49.12 20.03 -46.65
#